data_AF-A0A1A6HRN8-F1
#
_entry.id   AF-A0A1A6HRN8-F1
#
_cell.length_a   1.000
_cell.length_b   1.000
_cell.length_c   1.000
_cell.angle_alpha   90.00
_cell.angle_beta   90.00
_cell.angle_gamma   90.00
#
_symmetry.space_group_name_H-M   'P 1'
#
loop_
_entity.id
_entity.type
_entity.pdbx_description
1 polymer ?
#
loop_
_entity_poly.entity_id
_entity_poly.type
_entity_poly.pdbx_seq_one_letter_code
_entity_poly.pdbx_strand_id
1 'polypeptide(L)'
;MFYCFPMQVESTKSSSATLSHNVPSYRSLSSREDCPSSHTSFSDGELARNVKEGVKHRIFYLSEQLRVEKASRDENTMSYLKLVSKADRHQAPHIRQAFERVNQRTSATIAHIERKLYQCHLQLKELEEGCSPTSSVLKVGSGVDSHKQPGGRVSYSKLSKSGGEDNLPINIARPYTLESHLSGMQQRKFSDKKYVTQQRKLLLQKMKEELTEAKKVHTGLQVSHQSLKERHVTDVREILESLQEKKA
;
A
#
# COMPACT_ATOMS: atom_id res chain seq x y z
N MET A 1 -3.79 51.11 -29.64
CA MET A 1 -4.60 52.14 -28.94
C MET A 1 -5.29 51.46 -27.76
N PHE A 2 -4.90 51.88 -26.56
CA PHE A 2 -5.58 51.57 -25.30
C PHE A 2 -6.85 52.41 -25.20
N TYR A 3 -7.92 51.89 -24.58
CA TYR A 3 -8.76 52.67 -23.67
C TYR A 3 -9.33 51.78 -22.57
N CYS A 4 -9.41 52.38 -21.38
CA CYS A 4 -9.64 51.81 -20.05
C CYS A 4 -10.72 52.66 -19.34
N PHE A 5 -11.65 52.02 -18.60
CA PHE A 5 -12.44 52.47 -17.43
C PHE A 5 -13.41 53.68 -17.53
N PRO A 6 -14.40 53.91 -16.59
CA PRO A 6 -14.48 53.69 -15.11
C PRO A 6 -15.72 52.87 -14.61
N MET A 7 -15.85 52.24 -13.42
CA MET A 7 -15.76 52.57 -11.95
C MET A 7 -16.92 53.43 -11.37
N GLN A 8 -17.69 52.85 -10.42
CA GLN A 8 -18.31 53.40 -9.16
C GLN A 8 -19.21 52.27 -8.54
N VAL A 9 -19.14 51.76 -7.29
CA VAL A 9 -19.06 52.20 -5.86
C VAL A 9 -20.41 52.55 -5.19
N GLU A 10 -20.53 52.11 -3.92
CA GLU A 10 -21.43 52.56 -2.82
C GLU A 10 -22.78 51.82 -2.62
N SER A 11 -23.33 51.53 -1.42
CA SER A 11 -22.94 51.63 0.01
C SER A 11 -23.86 50.75 0.87
N THR A 12 -23.38 50.36 2.04
CA THR A 12 -24.08 49.73 3.17
C THR A 12 -24.82 50.76 4.05
N LYS A 13 -26.02 50.45 4.57
CA LYS A 13 -26.58 51.10 5.79
C LYS A 13 -27.58 50.21 6.55
N SER A 14 -27.38 50.15 7.87
CA SER A 14 -28.00 49.31 8.91
C SER A 14 -29.22 49.92 9.61
N SER A 15 -30.03 49.10 10.30
CA SER A 15 -30.65 49.29 11.66
C SER A 15 -31.65 48.14 11.96
N SER A 16 -31.39 47.22 12.89
CA SER A 16 -31.76 47.20 14.33
C SER A 16 -33.22 46.80 14.65
N ALA A 17 -33.43 45.66 15.35
CA ALA A 17 -33.75 45.59 16.79
C ALA A 17 -34.53 44.32 17.22
N THR A 18 -34.16 43.79 18.41
CA THR A 18 -35.05 43.26 19.48
C THR A 18 -35.18 41.73 19.74
N LEU A 19 -34.57 41.33 20.87
CA LEU A 19 -34.94 40.32 21.90
C LEU A 19 -35.17 38.84 21.54
N SER A 20 -34.46 37.93 22.21
CA SER A 20 -35.04 37.17 23.35
C SER A 20 -34.02 36.23 24.03
N HIS A 21 -34.11 36.21 25.35
CA HIS A 21 -33.41 35.40 26.35
C HIS A 21 -33.54 33.87 26.16
N ASN A 22 -32.53 33.11 26.61
CA ASN A 22 -32.65 32.15 27.72
C ASN A 22 -31.33 31.40 27.95
N VAL A 23 -30.82 31.53 29.17
CA VAL A 23 -29.75 30.71 29.76
C VAL A 23 -30.41 29.65 30.64
N PRO A 24 -29.94 28.39 30.60
CA PRO A 24 -29.90 27.58 31.81
C PRO A 24 -28.46 27.08 32.02
N SER A 25 -27.71 27.67 32.96
CA SER A 25 -27.65 27.28 34.37
C SER A 25 -27.05 25.89 34.56
N TYR A 26 -25.73 25.86 34.75
CA TYR A 26 -25.00 24.71 35.27
C TYR A 26 -25.34 24.53 36.75
N ARG A 27 -26.09 23.49 37.11
CA ARG A 27 -26.05 22.94 38.46
C ARG A 27 -26.53 21.49 38.55
N SER A 28 -25.70 20.72 39.24
CA SER A 28 -25.97 19.49 39.98
C SER A 28 -25.62 18.15 39.34
N LEU A 29 -24.61 17.58 39.98
CA LEU A 29 -24.14 16.20 40.04
C LEU A 29 -25.27 15.22 40.37
N SER A 30 -25.23 14.02 39.78
CA SER A 30 -25.04 12.74 40.50
C SER A 30 -25.58 11.54 39.72
N SER A 31 -24.89 10.41 39.91
CA SER A 31 -25.39 9.03 39.88
C SER A 31 -25.00 8.16 38.67
N ARG A 32 -23.82 7.54 38.85
CA ARG A 32 -23.50 6.12 38.58
C ARG A 32 -24.70 5.25 38.18
N GLU A 33 -24.55 4.52 37.08
CA GLU A 33 -24.85 3.09 36.94
C GLU A 33 -24.15 2.54 35.68
N ASP A 34 -23.79 1.26 35.78
CA ASP A 34 -22.80 0.54 35.00
C ASP A 34 -23.04 0.51 33.49
N CYS A 35 -22.05 0.96 32.72
CA CYS A 35 -21.94 0.60 31.31
C CYS A 35 -21.21 -0.74 31.22
N PRO A 36 -21.80 -1.80 30.62
CA PRO A 36 -21.03 -2.98 30.25
C PRO A 36 -20.09 -2.50 29.15
N SER A 37 -18.86 -2.18 29.56
CA SER A 37 -17.81 -1.89 28.63
C SER A 37 -17.66 -3.13 27.76
N SER A 38 -18.21 -3.04 26.56
CA SER A 38 -17.91 -3.93 25.45
C SER A 38 -16.48 -3.60 25.02
N HIS A 39 -15.53 -3.79 25.93
CA HIS A 39 -14.17 -4.10 25.58
C HIS A 39 -14.26 -5.44 24.87
N THR A 40 -14.51 -5.38 23.57
CA THR A 40 -14.01 -6.38 22.64
C THR A 40 -12.51 -6.37 22.83
N SER A 41 -12.04 -7.10 23.85
CA SER A 41 -10.65 -7.45 24.02
C SER A 41 -10.34 -8.40 22.88
N PHE A 42 -10.17 -7.85 21.69
CA PHE A 42 -9.59 -8.56 20.56
C PHE A 42 -8.31 -9.17 21.10
N SER A 43 -8.32 -10.50 21.22
CA SER A 43 -7.16 -11.22 21.72
C SER A 43 -5.96 -10.82 20.87
N ASP A 44 -4.78 -10.80 21.49
CA ASP A 44 -3.53 -10.46 20.80
C ASP A 44 -3.36 -11.25 19.48
N GLY A 45 -3.82 -12.50 19.46
CA GLY A 45 -3.87 -13.34 18.27
C GLY A 45 -4.85 -12.88 17.17
N GLU A 46 -5.95 -12.22 17.50
CA GLU A 46 -6.89 -11.68 16.51
C GLU A 46 -6.36 -10.40 15.86
N LEU A 47 -5.71 -9.53 16.64
CA LEU A 47 -5.01 -8.37 16.12
C LEU A 47 -3.86 -8.76 15.18
N ALA A 48 -3.04 -9.74 15.58
CA ALA A 48 -1.94 -10.25 14.75
C ALA A 48 -2.44 -10.86 13.42
N ARG A 49 -3.53 -11.64 13.45
CA ARG A 49 -4.17 -12.17 12.24
C ARG A 49 -4.68 -11.07 11.31
N ASN A 50 -5.31 -10.04 11.86
CA ASN A 50 -5.83 -8.91 11.09
C ASN A 50 -4.71 -8.09 10.43
N VAL A 51 -3.59 -7.88 11.13
CA VAL A 51 -2.41 -7.20 10.56
C VAL A 51 -1.81 -8.01 9.42
N LYS A 52 -1.63 -9.32 9.62
CA LYS A 52 -1.13 -10.23 8.58
C LYS A 52 -2.01 -10.22 7.32
N GLU A 53 -3.33 -10.28 7.50
CA GLU A 53 -4.27 -10.22 6.37
C GLU A 53 -4.24 -8.86 5.66
N GLY A 54 -4.10 -7.77 6.42
CA GLY A 54 -3.90 -6.43 5.86
C GLY A 54 -2.64 -6.33 4.97
N VAL A 55 -1.52 -6.92 5.39
CA VAL A 55 -0.28 -6.97 4.60
C VAL A 55 -0.47 -7.80 3.33
N LYS A 56 -1.12 -8.98 3.41
CA LYS A 56 -1.43 -9.79 2.22
C LYS A 56 -2.29 -9.04 1.22
N HIS A 57 -3.36 -8.39 1.69
CA HIS A 57 -4.22 -7.57 0.84
C HIS A 57 -3.40 -6.45 0.17
N ARG A 58 -2.48 -5.82 0.91
CA ARG A 58 -1.61 -4.78 0.37
C ARG A 58 -0.67 -5.31 -0.73
N ILE A 59 -0.12 -6.50 -0.55
CA ILE A 59 0.68 -7.18 -1.57
C ILE A 59 -0.15 -7.37 -2.84
N PHE A 60 -1.33 -7.99 -2.74
CA PHE A 60 -2.21 -8.20 -3.90
C PHE A 60 -2.53 -6.90 -4.63
N TYR A 61 -2.89 -5.85 -3.89
CA TYR A 61 -3.18 -4.54 -4.46
C TYR A 61 -1.98 -3.96 -5.22
N LEU A 62 -0.79 -3.96 -4.61
CA LEU A 62 0.41 -3.41 -5.23
C LEU A 62 0.88 -4.25 -6.43
N SER A 63 0.73 -5.58 -6.38
CA SER A 63 1.03 -6.47 -7.51
C SER A 63 0.14 -6.17 -8.70
N GLU A 64 -1.15 -5.95 -8.46
CA GLU A 64 -2.09 -5.58 -9.52
C GLU A 64 -1.78 -4.19 -10.08
N GLN A 65 -1.46 -3.22 -9.21
CA GLN A 65 -1.03 -1.89 -9.64
C GLN A 65 0.25 -1.95 -10.50
N LEU A 66 1.22 -2.78 -10.12
CA LEU A 66 2.44 -3.01 -10.89
C LEU A 66 2.14 -3.60 -12.27
N ARG A 67 1.23 -4.57 -12.33
CA ARG A 67 0.80 -5.21 -13.58
C ARG A 67 0.16 -4.20 -14.53
N VAL A 68 -0.75 -3.37 -14.02
CA VAL A 68 -1.42 -2.32 -14.80
C VAL A 68 -0.42 -1.26 -15.29
N GLU A 69 0.49 -0.82 -14.43
CA GLU A 69 1.49 0.21 -14.82
C GLU A 69 2.46 -0.32 -15.89
N LYS A 70 2.91 -1.57 -15.77
CA LYS A 70 3.74 -2.23 -16.80
C LYS A 70 2.99 -2.34 -18.13
N ALA A 71 1.72 -2.76 -18.11
CA ALA A 71 0.91 -2.83 -19.32
C ALA A 71 0.69 -1.45 -19.97
N SER A 72 0.43 -0.41 -19.16
CA SER A 72 0.30 0.97 -19.62
C SER A 72 1.57 1.49 -20.28
N ARG A 73 2.75 1.19 -19.71
CA ARG A 73 4.05 1.53 -20.30
C ARG A 73 4.27 0.83 -21.64
N ASP A 74 3.88 -0.44 -21.76
CA ASP A 74 4.02 -1.20 -23.00
C ASP A 74 3.10 -0.65 -24.10
N GLU A 75 1.86 -0.29 -23.77
CA GLU A 75 0.93 0.39 -24.67
C GLU A 75 1.47 1.76 -25.12
N ASN A 76 2.04 2.53 -24.18
CA ASN A 76 2.67 3.81 -24.50
C ASN A 76 3.85 3.64 -25.47
N THR A 77 4.67 2.60 -25.25
CA THR A 77 5.79 2.25 -26.13
C THR A 77 5.30 1.90 -27.53
N MET A 78 4.26 1.08 -27.64
CA MET A 78 3.66 0.73 -28.93
C MET A 78 3.10 1.97 -29.66
N SER A 79 2.41 2.85 -28.94
CA SER A 79 1.87 4.10 -29.48
C SER A 79 3.00 5.04 -29.96
N TYR A 80 4.09 5.16 -29.19
CA TYR A 80 5.28 5.91 -29.58
C TYR A 80 5.89 5.37 -30.89
N LEU A 81 6.10 4.05 -30.99
CA LEU A 81 6.65 3.43 -32.19
C LEU A 81 5.77 3.68 -33.42
N LYS A 82 4.45 3.63 -33.26
CA LYS A 82 3.50 3.93 -34.33
C LYS A 82 3.57 5.40 -34.75
N LEU A 83 3.64 6.34 -33.81
CA LEU A 83 3.72 7.77 -34.10
C LEU A 83 5.04 8.14 -34.77
N VAL A 84 6.18 7.67 -34.24
CA VAL A 84 7.49 8.00 -34.78
C VAL A 84 7.68 7.42 -36.19
N SER A 85 7.06 6.27 -36.51
CA SER A 85 7.10 5.68 -37.86
C SER A 85 6.42 6.52 -38.94
N LYS A 86 5.50 7.42 -38.54
CA LYS A 86 4.75 8.30 -39.45
C LYS A 86 5.19 9.76 -39.35
N ALA A 87 6.09 10.07 -38.43
CA ALA A 87 6.50 11.43 -38.13
C ALA A 87 7.58 11.90 -39.10
N ASP A 88 7.47 13.16 -39.52
CA ASP A 88 8.54 13.83 -40.26
C ASP A 88 9.72 14.22 -39.34
N ARG A 89 10.79 14.75 -39.94
CA ARG A 89 12.04 15.13 -39.23
C ARG A 89 11.82 16.22 -38.18
N HIS A 90 10.78 17.05 -38.30
CA HIS A 90 10.49 18.14 -37.39
C HIS A 90 9.61 17.67 -36.21
N GLN A 91 8.68 16.74 -36.45
CA GLN A 91 7.79 16.20 -35.43
C GLN A 91 8.47 15.15 -34.54
N ALA A 92 9.38 14.35 -35.10
CA ALA A 92 10.00 13.23 -34.39
C ALA A 92 10.72 13.62 -33.08
N PRO A 93 11.45 14.75 -32.98
CA PRO A 93 12.02 15.22 -31.71
C PRO A 93 10.96 15.51 -30.63
N HIS A 94 9.84 16.14 -31.00
CA HIS A 94 8.76 16.45 -30.06
C HIS A 94 8.05 15.18 -29.56
N ILE A 95 7.83 14.22 -30.44
CA ILE A 95 7.26 12.91 -30.09
C ILE A 95 8.20 12.16 -29.14
N ARG A 96 9.51 12.14 -29.41
CA ARG A 96 10.52 11.56 -28.51
C ARG A 96 10.50 12.20 -27.13
N GLN A 97 10.51 13.53 -27.06
CA GLN A 97 10.50 14.25 -25.79
C GLN A 97 9.21 14.01 -25.00
N ALA A 98 8.06 13.86 -25.66
CA ALA A 98 6.81 13.48 -25.00
C ALA A 98 6.88 12.06 -24.43
N PHE A 99 7.40 11.10 -25.20
CA PHE A 99 7.60 9.72 -24.76
C PHE A 99 8.54 9.65 -23.56
N GLU A 100 9.71 10.28 -23.62
CA GLU A 100 10.70 10.27 -22.53
C GLU A 100 10.09 10.78 -21.21
N ARG A 101 9.32 11.88 -21.26
CA ARG A 101 8.65 12.43 -20.07
C ARG A 101 7.60 11.49 -19.48
N VAL A 102 6.93 10.69 -20.30
CA VAL A 102 5.96 9.68 -19.82
C VAL A 102 6.71 8.45 -19.31
N ASN A 103 7.75 8.00 -20.00
CA ASN A 103 8.56 6.86 -19.62
C ASN A 103 9.30 7.08 -18.30
N GLN A 104 9.83 8.28 -18.05
CA GLN A 104 10.45 8.64 -16.77
C GLN A 104 9.46 8.54 -15.62
N ARG A 105 8.23 9.06 -15.80
CA ARG A 105 7.18 9.02 -14.77
C ARG A 105 6.72 7.60 -14.48
N THR A 106 6.40 6.83 -15.51
CA THR A 106 5.98 5.43 -15.38
C THR A 106 7.09 4.57 -14.76
N SER A 107 8.36 4.78 -15.16
CA SER A 107 9.50 4.08 -14.56
C SER A 107 9.68 4.40 -13.08
N ALA A 108 9.54 5.67 -12.68
CA ALA A 108 9.60 6.07 -11.28
C ALA A 108 8.45 5.45 -10.46
N THR A 109 7.24 5.42 -11.01
CA THR A 109 6.07 4.76 -10.40
C THR A 109 6.28 3.26 -10.24
N ILE A 110 6.77 2.57 -11.27
CA ILE A 110 7.08 1.13 -11.23
C ILE A 110 8.09 0.85 -10.12
N ALA A 111 9.22 1.57 -10.09
CA ALA A 111 10.25 1.38 -9.09
C ALA A 111 9.73 1.61 -7.65
N HIS A 112 8.84 2.59 -7.48
CA HIS A 112 8.19 2.85 -6.19
C HIS A 112 7.26 1.71 -5.75
N ILE A 113 6.45 1.18 -6.68
CA ILE A 113 5.56 0.05 -6.40
C ILE A 113 6.40 -1.19 -6.05
N GLU A 114 7.46 -1.48 -6.81
CA GLU A 114 8.37 -2.60 -6.56
C GLU A 114 9.02 -2.52 -5.18
N ARG A 115 9.49 -1.33 -4.78
CA ARG A 115 10.04 -1.10 -3.43
C ARG A 115 9.00 -1.35 -2.34
N LYS A 116 7.76 -0.87 -2.52
CA LYS A 116 6.68 -1.11 -1.55
C LYS A 116 6.29 -2.59 -1.46
N LEU A 117 6.26 -3.29 -2.59
CA LEU A 117 6.02 -4.74 -2.61
C LEU A 117 7.10 -5.47 -1.82
N TYR A 118 8.37 -5.15 -2.07
CA TYR A 118 9.50 -5.72 -1.33
C TYR A 118 9.34 -5.49 0.19
N GLN A 119 9.00 -4.27 0.61
CA GLN A 119 8.74 -3.97 2.03
C GLN A 119 7.59 -4.78 2.61
N CYS A 120 6.46 -4.90 1.89
CA CYS A 120 5.33 -5.70 2.36
C CYS A 120 5.68 -7.20 2.46
N HIS A 121 6.48 -7.74 1.55
CA HIS A 121 6.96 -9.12 1.63
C HIS A 121 7.87 -9.35 2.85
N LEU A 122 8.76 -8.40 3.15
CA LEU A 122 9.59 -8.47 4.36
C LEU A 122 8.71 -8.43 5.63
N GLN A 123 7.74 -7.51 5.69
CA GLN A 123 6.80 -7.42 6.82
C GLN A 123 5.98 -8.71 6.99
N LEU A 124 5.53 -9.31 5.89
CA LEU A 124 4.77 -10.56 5.96
C LEU A 124 5.63 -11.70 6.52
N LYS A 125 6.90 -11.77 6.11
CA LYS A 125 7.87 -12.76 6.61
C LYS A 125 8.15 -12.58 8.10
N GLU A 126 8.37 -11.35 8.56
CA GLU A 126 8.58 -11.04 9.98
C GLU A 126 7.37 -11.43 10.85
N LEU A 127 6.15 -11.15 10.36
CA LEU A 127 4.90 -11.56 11.03
C LEU A 127 4.69 -13.09 11.04
N GLU A 128 5.32 -13.82 10.12
CA GLU A 128 5.28 -15.29 10.08
C GLU A 128 6.33 -15.92 10.99
N GLU A 129 7.53 -15.35 11.05
CA GLU A 129 8.65 -15.84 11.84
C GLU A 129 8.55 -15.45 13.32
N GLY A 130 7.92 -14.32 13.65
CA GLY A 130 7.67 -13.85 15.03
C GLY A 130 6.72 -14.72 15.87
N CYS A 131 6.17 -15.80 15.30
CA CYS A 131 5.31 -16.77 15.99
C CYS A 131 6.03 -18.09 16.35
N SER A 132 7.36 -18.13 16.31
CA SER A 132 8.15 -19.26 16.83
C SER A 132 8.85 -18.90 18.14
N PRO A 133 8.44 -19.47 19.30
CA PRO A 133 9.23 -19.39 20.51
C PRO A 133 10.36 -20.43 20.44
N THR A 134 11.46 -20.10 19.75
CA THR A 134 12.72 -20.80 20.01
C THR A 134 13.41 -20.11 21.18
N SER A 135 13.14 -20.67 22.35
CA SER A 135 13.90 -20.47 23.58
C SER A 135 15.39 -20.68 23.37
N SER A 136 16.20 -19.69 23.73
CA SER A 136 17.46 -19.91 24.45
C SER A 136 17.85 -18.61 25.15
N VAL A 137 17.60 -18.62 26.46
CA VAL A 137 17.74 -17.56 27.44
C VAL A 137 19.07 -17.77 28.18
N LEU A 138 19.84 -16.67 28.30
CA LEU A 138 20.85 -16.31 29.32
C LEU A 138 22.24 -16.96 29.31
N LYS A 139 23.28 -16.08 29.32
CA LYS A 139 24.02 -15.63 30.53
C LYS A 139 25.16 -14.66 30.12
N VAL A 140 25.01 -13.33 30.26
CA VAL A 140 25.43 -12.46 31.40
C VAL A 140 26.90 -12.58 31.82
N GLY A 141 27.63 -11.45 31.79
CA GLY A 141 28.74 -11.16 32.71
C GLY A 141 29.65 -9.97 32.34
N SER A 142 29.45 -8.82 33.00
CA SER A 142 30.40 -7.73 33.41
C SER A 142 31.39 -7.11 32.40
N GLY A 143 31.76 -5.83 32.40
CA GLY A 143 31.71 -4.75 33.39
C GLY A 143 33.11 -4.09 33.52
N VAL A 144 33.17 -2.76 33.39
CA VAL A 144 34.12 -1.82 34.07
C VAL A 144 35.57 -1.71 33.53
N ASP A 145 35.87 -0.58 32.84
CA ASP A 145 36.79 0.51 33.26
C ASP A 145 37.86 1.05 32.28
N SER A 146 37.86 2.40 32.20
CA SER A 146 38.95 3.37 32.10
C SER A 146 39.94 3.51 30.92
N HIS A 147 39.85 4.73 30.34
CA HIS A 147 40.89 5.74 30.14
C HIS A 147 42.12 5.44 29.24
N LYS A 148 42.26 6.22 28.16
CA LYS A 148 43.39 7.17 27.90
C LYS A 148 43.23 7.88 26.54
N GLN A 149 42.88 9.17 26.61
CA GLN A 149 43.41 10.22 25.71
C GLN A 149 44.81 10.62 26.23
N PRO A 150 45.78 10.99 25.38
CA PRO A 150 45.87 12.32 24.75
C PRO A 150 46.34 12.21 23.27
N GLY A 151 46.40 13.19 22.38
CA GLY A 151 46.43 14.65 22.45
C GLY A 151 47.16 15.10 21.18
N GLY A 152 46.53 15.95 20.37
CA GLY A 152 47.11 16.45 19.11
C GLY A 152 46.22 17.55 18.52
N ARG A 153 46.37 18.77 19.06
CA ARG A 153 45.80 19.99 18.47
C ARG A 153 46.56 20.32 17.19
N VAL A 154 45.86 20.80 16.16
CA VAL A 154 46.14 22.09 15.49
C VAL A 154 44.83 22.55 14.82
N SER A 155 44.42 23.78 15.14
CA SER A 155 43.27 24.49 14.59
C SER A 155 43.74 25.60 13.65
N TYR A 156 43.01 25.82 12.55
CA TYR A 156 42.80 27.16 11.98
C TYR A 156 41.41 27.18 11.32
N SER A 157 40.44 27.85 11.95
CA SER A 157 39.70 29.04 11.47
C SER A 157 38.68 28.80 10.34
N LYS A 158 37.46 29.35 10.31
CA LYS A 158 36.75 30.32 11.15
C LYS A 158 35.28 30.40 10.67
N LEU A 159 34.43 30.52 11.66
CA LEU A 159 33.02 30.91 11.75
C LEU A 159 32.48 31.92 10.71
N SER A 160 31.24 31.71 10.25
CA SER A 160 30.20 32.76 10.25
C SER A 160 28.80 32.16 10.42
N LYS A 161 28.18 32.51 11.56
CA LYS A 161 26.75 32.35 11.87
C LYS A 161 25.97 33.44 11.14
N SER A 162 24.74 33.15 10.75
CA SER A 162 23.67 34.14 10.67
C SER A 162 22.49 33.57 11.45
N GLY A 163 22.09 34.30 12.48
CA GLY A 163 20.93 34.05 13.32
C GLY A 163 20.00 35.26 13.32
N GLY A 164 18.79 35.03 13.85
CA GLY A 164 17.72 36.00 14.08
C GLY A 164 16.49 35.70 13.20
N GLU A 165 15.54 34.84 13.59
CA GLU A 165 14.39 35.13 14.51
C GLU A 165 13.30 35.95 13.77
N ASP A 166 12.00 35.64 13.69
CA ASP A 166 11.07 34.92 14.56
C ASP A 166 9.76 34.52 13.85
N ASN A 167 8.98 33.66 14.53
CA ASN A 167 7.51 33.51 14.57
C ASN A 167 6.92 32.18 14.03
N LEU A 168 6.77 31.24 14.96
CA LEU A 168 5.73 30.20 15.02
C LEU A 168 4.32 30.85 15.13
N PRO A 169 3.22 30.23 14.64
CA PRO A 169 2.69 29.06 15.35
C PRO A 169 2.05 27.95 14.50
N ILE A 170 2.08 26.78 15.14
CA ILE A 170 1.25 25.58 14.97
C ILE A 170 -0.23 25.95 14.74
N ASN A 171 -0.84 25.37 13.69
CA ASN A 171 -2.28 25.16 13.63
C ASN A 171 -2.60 23.77 13.06
N ILE A 172 -3.13 22.94 13.95
CA ILE A 172 -3.93 21.75 13.67
C ILE A 172 -5.32 22.26 13.29
N ALA A 173 -5.83 21.87 12.13
CA ALA A 173 -7.25 21.99 11.83
C ALA A 173 -7.74 20.81 10.97
N ARG A 174 -8.78 20.16 11.51
CA ARG A 174 -9.61 19.06 11.00
C ARG A 174 -10.30 19.42 9.66
N PRO A 175 -10.89 18.41 8.97
CA PRO A 175 -11.43 18.53 7.62
C PRO A 175 -12.82 19.18 7.61
N TYR A 176 -13.04 20.09 6.67
CA TYR A 176 -14.36 20.61 6.37
C TYR A 176 -15.06 19.70 5.35
N THR A 177 -16.14 19.07 5.81
CA THR A 177 -17.26 18.60 5.01
C THR A 177 -17.85 19.76 4.21
N LEU A 178 -17.75 19.70 2.88
CA LEU A 178 -18.54 20.53 1.98
C LEU A 178 -19.53 19.63 1.25
N GLU A 179 -20.62 19.33 1.96
CA GLU A 179 -21.92 18.99 1.40
C GLU A 179 -22.37 20.19 0.56
N SER A 180 -22.45 20.01 -0.76
CA SER A 180 -23.04 20.99 -1.65
C SER A 180 -23.63 20.27 -2.87
N HIS A 181 -24.94 20.11 -2.79
CA HIS A 181 -25.89 20.11 -3.91
C HIS A 181 -25.83 18.92 -4.87
N LEU A 182 -26.39 17.81 -4.41
CA LEU A 182 -27.08 16.85 -5.27
C LEU A 182 -28.29 17.53 -5.94
N SER A 183 -28.19 17.85 -7.23
CA SER A 183 -29.22 17.55 -8.24
C SER A 183 -28.76 18.03 -9.62
N GLY A 184 -28.88 17.14 -10.61
CA GLY A 184 -28.80 17.54 -12.01
C GLY A 184 -27.65 16.95 -12.83
N MET A 185 -27.41 15.64 -12.79
CA MET A 185 -26.67 14.91 -13.84
C MET A 185 -27.20 13.47 -14.00
N GLN A 186 -28.50 13.33 -14.27
CA GLN A 186 -29.02 12.10 -14.89
C GLN A 186 -28.91 12.25 -16.42
N GLN A 187 -27.78 11.83 -17.00
CA GLN A 187 -27.69 11.27 -18.36
C GLN A 187 -26.21 11.11 -18.82
N ARG A 188 -25.41 10.32 -18.10
CA ARG A 188 -24.13 9.79 -18.66
C ARG A 188 -23.55 8.55 -17.97
N LYS A 189 -24.39 7.64 -17.45
CA LYS A 189 -23.91 6.46 -16.70
C LYS A 189 -24.50 5.11 -17.14
N PHE A 190 -24.92 4.98 -18.39
CA PHE A 190 -25.45 3.71 -18.92
C PHE A 190 -24.46 2.90 -19.77
N SER A 191 -23.36 3.50 -20.24
CA SER A 191 -22.36 2.81 -21.08
C SER A 191 -21.26 2.11 -20.27
N ASP A 192 -20.67 2.78 -19.26
CA ASP A 192 -19.53 2.24 -18.49
C ASP A 192 -19.87 1.02 -17.63
N LYS A 193 -21.07 0.97 -17.04
CA LYS A 193 -21.49 -0.14 -16.17
C LYS A 193 -21.58 -1.46 -16.91
N LYS A 194 -21.92 -1.44 -18.20
CA LYS A 194 -22.04 -2.64 -19.04
C LYS A 194 -20.66 -3.22 -19.35
N TYR A 195 -19.69 -2.37 -19.70
CA TYR A 195 -18.31 -2.78 -19.98
C TYR A 195 -17.61 -3.34 -18.74
N VAL A 196 -17.71 -2.64 -17.60
CA VAL A 196 -17.10 -3.09 -16.34
C VAL A 196 -17.73 -4.41 -15.85
N THR A 197 -19.05 -4.57 -15.98
CA THR A 197 -19.74 -5.83 -15.64
C THR A 197 -19.32 -6.96 -16.56
N GLN A 198 -19.15 -6.69 -17.86
CA GLN A 198 -18.71 -7.68 -18.84
C GLN A 198 -17.27 -8.15 -18.57
N GLN A 199 -16.35 -7.24 -18.25
CA GLN A 199 -14.98 -7.59 -17.88
C GLN A 199 -14.93 -8.43 -16.59
N ARG A 200 -15.72 -8.08 -15.57
CA ARG A 200 -15.83 -8.87 -14.34
C ARG A 200 -16.36 -10.28 -14.61
N LYS A 201 -17.34 -10.42 -15.50
CA LYS A 201 -17.89 -11.73 -15.89
C LYS A 201 -16.84 -12.58 -16.60
N LEU A 202 -16.07 -12.00 -17.52
CA LEU A 202 -15.00 -12.69 -18.23
C LEU A 202 -13.88 -13.13 -17.26
N LEU A 203 -13.48 -12.26 -16.35
CA LEU A 203 -12.47 -12.59 -15.33
C LEU A 203 -12.96 -13.72 -14.42
N LEU A 204 -14.21 -13.67 -13.95
CA LEU A 204 -14.78 -14.71 -13.12
C LEU A 204 -14.84 -16.06 -13.84
N GLN A 205 -15.15 -16.05 -15.14
CA GLN A 205 -15.13 -17.26 -15.96
C GLN A 205 -13.72 -17.83 -16.05
N LYS A 206 -12.72 -17.00 -16.35
CA LYS A 206 -11.31 -17.43 -16.41
C LYS A 206 -10.83 -18.02 -15.09
N MET A 207 -11.16 -17.39 -13.96
CA MET A 207 -10.82 -17.92 -12.63
C MET A 207 -11.50 -19.26 -12.34
N LYS A 208 -12.73 -19.48 -12.83
CA LYS A 208 -13.40 -20.78 -12.71
C LYS A 208 -12.69 -21.87 -13.51
N GLU A 209 -12.27 -21.56 -14.74
CA GLU A 209 -11.52 -22.48 -15.60
C GLU A 209 -10.19 -22.88 -14.95
N GLU A 210 -9.39 -21.90 -14.50
CA GLU A 210 -8.13 -22.17 -13.80
C GLU A 210 -8.33 -22.97 -12.51
N LEU A 211 -9.39 -22.71 -11.74
CA LEU A 211 -9.71 -23.48 -10.53
C LEU A 211 -10.03 -24.94 -10.86
N THR A 212 -10.73 -25.20 -11.98
CA THR A 212 -11.01 -26.58 -12.40
C THR A 212 -9.75 -27.31 -12.86
N GLU A 213 -8.86 -26.61 -13.57
CA GLU A 213 -7.58 -27.17 -14.00
C GLU A 213 -6.68 -27.48 -12.80
N ALA A 214 -6.56 -26.56 -11.85
CA ALA A 214 -5.79 -26.76 -10.62
C ALA A 214 -6.30 -27.96 -9.81
N LYS A 215 -7.62 -28.15 -9.73
CA LYS A 215 -8.22 -29.34 -9.10
C LYS A 215 -7.81 -30.63 -9.79
N LYS A 216 -7.79 -30.66 -11.12
CA LYS A 216 -7.35 -31.83 -11.90
C LYS A 216 -5.87 -32.14 -11.67
N VAL A 217 -5.02 -31.11 -11.62
CA VAL A 217 -3.59 -31.28 -11.32
C VAL A 217 -3.41 -31.81 -9.89
N HIS A 218 -4.16 -31.28 -8.93
CA HIS A 218 -4.10 -31.73 -7.54
C HIS A 218 -4.45 -33.22 -7.40
N THR A 219 -5.55 -33.67 -8.03
CA THR A 219 -5.91 -35.09 -8.01
C THR A 219 -4.85 -35.96 -8.70
N GLY A 220 -4.28 -35.50 -9.82
CA GLY A 220 -3.18 -36.20 -10.48
C GLY A 220 -1.93 -36.32 -9.60
N LEU A 221 -1.57 -35.25 -8.89
CA LEU A 221 -0.44 -35.27 -7.95
C LEU A 221 -0.71 -36.20 -6.77
N GLN A 222 -1.94 -36.22 -6.24
CA GLN A 222 -2.33 -37.12 -5.15
C GLN A 222 -2.17 -38.60 -5.56
N VAL A 223 -2.58 -38.95 -6.77
CA VAL A 223 -2.42 -40.31 -7.31
C VAL A 223 -0.94 -40.64 -7.51
N SER A 224 -0.16 -39.73 -8.08
CA SER A 224 1.29 -39.91 -8.27
C SER A 224 2.02 -40.12 -6.95
N HIS A 225 1.69 -39.32 -5.93
CA HIS A 225 2.24 -39.45 -4.58
C HIS A 225 1.94 -40.83 -3.97
N GLN A 226 0.70 -41.31 -4.12
CA GLN A 226 0.31 -42.64 -3.63
C GLN A 226 1.06 -43.76 -4.36
N SER A 227 1.16 -43.68 -5.70
CA SER A 227 1.91 -44.66 -6.50
C SER A 227 3.40 -44.67 -6.16
N LEU A 228 4.01 -43.50 -5.93
CA LEU A 228 5.41 -43.37 -5.54
C LEU A 228 5.66 -44.02 -4.17
N LYS A 229 4.73 -43.83 -3.22
CA LYS A 229 4.79 -44.45 -1.88
C LYS A 229 4.73 -45.98 -1.98
N GLU A 230 3.84 -46.51 -2.81
CA GLU A 230 3.71 -47.97 -3.03
C GLU A 230 4.96 -48.56 -3.67
N ARG A 231 5.53 -47.88 -4.67
CA ARG A 231 6.78 -48.29 -5.32
C ARG A 231 7.93 -48.32 -4.33
N HIS A 232 8.12 -47.26 -3.56
CA HIS A 232 9.17 -47.20 -2.54
C HIS A 232 9.08 -48.36 -1.53
N VAL A 233 7.88 -48.68 -1.06
CA VAL A 233 7.68 -49.83 -0.13
C VAL A 233 8.05 -51.15 -0.79
N THR A 234 7.74 -51.31 -2.08
CA THR A 234 8.07 -52.51 -2.85
C THR A 234 9.57 -52.62 -3.08
N ASP A 235 10.22 -51.56 -3.55
CA ASP A 235 11.66 -51.50 -3.78
C ASP A 235 12.45 -51.82 -2.50
N VAL A 236 12.03 -51.26 -1.36
CA VAL A 236 12.66 -51.56 -0.06
C VAL A 236 12.48 -53.03 0.33
N ARG A 237 11.30 -53.62 0.07
CA ARG A 237 11.05 -55.04 0.34
C ARG A 237 11.96 -55.94 -0.50
N GLU A 238 12.04 -55.69 -1.81
CA GLU A 238 12.88 -56.46 -2.73
C GLU A 238 14.37 -56.40 -2.36
N ILE A 239 14.85 -55.22 -1.94
CA ILE A 239 16.22 -55.04 -1.45
C ILE A 239 16.46 -55.88 -0.20
N LEU A 240 15.52 -55.91 0.75
CA LEU A 240 15.64 -56.70 1.98
C LEU A 240 15.65 -58.20 1.69
N GLU A 241 14.78 -58.70 0.81
CA GLU A 241 14.74 -60.11 0.40
C GLU A 241 16.06 -60.52 -0.29
N SER A 242 16.55 -59.68 -1.21
CA SER A 242 17.84 -59.92 -1.90
C SER A 242 19.03 -59.99 -0.94
N LEU A 243 19.00 -59.23 0.16
CA LEU A 243 20.04 -59.27 1.19
C LEU A 243 19.94 -60.53 2.06
N GLN A 244 18.73 -61.05 2.28
CA GLN A 244 18.52 -62.30 3.02
C GLN A 244 18.98 -63.51 2.20
N GLU A 245 18.66 -63.56 0.90
CA GLU A 245 19.11 -64.64 0.00
C GLU A 245 20.63 -64.71 -0.11
N LYS A 246 21.33 -63.57 -0.17
CA LYS A 246 22.80 -63.53 -0.21
C LYS A 246 23.48 -63.98 1.09
N LYS A 247 22.74 -64.05 2.19
CA LYS A 247 23.24 -64.45 3.52
C LYS A 247 23.01 -65.93 3.81
N ALA A 248 22.17 -66.60 3.02
CA ALA A 248 21.93 -68.05 3.06
C ALA A 248 22.97 -68.78 2.19
#